data_AF-A0A5Q8C909-F1
#
_entry.id   AF-A0A5Q8C909-F1
#
_cell.length_a   1.000
_cell.length_b   1.000
_cell.length_c   1.000
_cell.angle_alpha   90.00
_cell.angle_beta   90.00
_cell.angle_gamma   90.00
#
_symmetry.space_group_name_H-M   'P 1'
#
loop_
_entity.id
_entity.type
_entity.pdbx_description
1 polymer ?
#
loop_
_entity_poly.entity_id
_entity_poly.type
_entity_poly.pdbx_seq_one_letter_code
_entity_poly.pdbx_strand_id
1 'polypeptide(L)'
;YIIGTEVPVPGGALEALDHMHVTEPADALRTVELHRQAFCRLGLDAAFARAVGVVVQPGVEFGNADIIAYAPERATKLVAALESQPQFVFEAHSTDYQPAEALAALVRDGFAILKVGPWLTFALREALYGLSHIADALAPDPSRESLLAAMERIMLASPGNWQKYYPGTPDEQRLQRHFSFSDRIRYYWPSPDAQHATEALLAALGDREIPRPLISQYLGHLDAEVGAGRITPTAHELLIASVTRVLDTYRRATIP
;
A
#
# COMPACT_ATOMS: atom_id res chain seq x y z
N TYR A 1 -4.53 2.09 22.62
CA TYR A 1 -3.30 1.30 22.34
C TYR A 1 -3.66 0.13 21.45
N ILE A 2 -2.73 -0.32 20.63
CA ILE A 2 -2.80 -1.58 19.90
C ILE A 2 -1.59 -2.41 20.36
N ILE A 3 -1.78 -3.70 20.57
CA ILE A 3 -0.75 -4.64 21.03
C ILE A 3 -0.52 -5.75 20.01
N GLY A 4 0.54 -6.54 20.18
CA GLY A 4 0.86 -7.63 19.27
C GLY A 4 1.70 -7.20 18.08
N THR A 5 1.95 -8.17 17.20
CA THR A 5 2.70 -8.03 15.96
C THR A 5 2.19 -9.09 15.00
N GLU A 6 2.22 -8.77 13.73
CA GLU A 6 2.23 -9.75 12.67
C GLU A 6 3.63 -10.39 12.58
N VAL A 7 3.66 -11.65 12.20
CA VAL A 7 4.89 -12.39 11.89
C VAL A 7 4.65 -13.10 10.56
N PRO A 8 5.49 -12.89 9.53
CA PRO A 8 6.71 -12.07 9.50
C PRO A 8 6.47 -10.55 9.46
N VAL A 9 7.55 -9.77 9.64
CA VAL A 9 7.57 -8.28 9.67
C VAL A 9 6.91 -7.69 8.41
N PRO A 10 6.13 -6.60 8.53
CA PRO A 10 5.37 -6.02 7.41
C PRO A 10 6.26 -5.39 6.35
N GLY A 11 5.75 -5.32 5.11
CA GLY A 11 6.36 -4.55 4.03
C GLY A 11 6.71 -5.34 2.77
N GLY A 12 5.98 -6.44 2.51
CA GLY A 12 6.23 -7.36 1.40
C GLY A 12 7.14 -8.51 1.85
N ALA A 13 6.69 -9.75 1.65
CA ALA A 13 7.44 -10.92 2.03
C ALA A 13 8.73 -11.03 1.18
N LEU A 14 9.87 -11.21 1.86
CA LEU A 14 11.16 -11.54 1.23
C LEU A 14 11.21 -12.99 0.74
N GLU A 15 10.41 -13.84 1.37
CA GLU A 15 10.27 -15.27 1.05
C GLU A 15 9.01 -15.48 0.21
N ALA A 16 8.98 -16.57 -0.55
CA ALA A 16 7.79 -16.99 -1.28
C ALA A 16 6.58 -16.96 -0.32
N LEU A 17 5.46 -16.45 -0.84
CA LEU A 17 4.16 -16.36 -0.17
C LEU A 17 3.66 -17.69 0.45
N ASP A 18 4.34 -18.80 0.13
CA ASP A 18 4.07 -20.18 0.59
C ASP A 18 4.18 -20.42 2.10
N HIS A 19 4.75 -19.49 2.88
CA HIS A 19 4.92 -19.64 4.34
C HIS A 19 4.00 -18.75 5.19
N MET A 20 3.04 -18.06 4.59
CA MET A 20 2.13 -17.20 5.35
C MET A 20 1.03 -18.02 6.05
N HIS A 21 1.01 -17.95 7.39
CA HIS A 21 0.06 -18.64 8.25
C HIS A 21 -0.88 -17.64 8.93
N VAL A 22 -2.18 -17.95 8.94
CA VAL A 22 -3.17 -17.22 9.75
C VAL A 22 -2.79 -17.38 11.22
N THR A 23 -2.86 -16.31 12.00
CA THR A 23 -2.54 -16.36 13.44
C THR A 23 -3.42 -17.39 14.15
N GLU A 24 -2.79 -18.27 14.93
CA GLU A 24 -3.51 -19.25 15.72
C GLU A 24 -4.35 -18.56 16.82
N PRO A 25 -5.61 -18.95 17.03
CA PRO A 25 -6.50 -18.28 17.98
C PRO A 25 -5.93 -18.26 19.41
N ALA A 26 -5.26 -19.34 19.81
CA ALA A 26 -4.64 -19.45 21.13
C ALA A 26 -3.53 -18.41 21.34
N ASP A 27 -2.75 -18.10 20.29
CA ASP A 27 -1.65 -17.13 20.37
C ASP A 27 -2.16 -15.70 20.45
N ALA A 28 -3.25 -15.37 19.74
CA ALA A 28 -3.92 -14.08 19.85
C ALA A 28 -4.43 -13.84 21.28
N LEU A 29 -5.16 -14.81 21.85
CA LEU A 29 -5.66 -14.73 23.22
C LEU A 29 -4.53 -14.68 24.26
N ARG A 30 -3.48 -15.48 24.06
CA ARG A 30 -2.32 -15.50 24.94
C ARG A 30 -1.58 -14.17 24.92
N THR A 31 -1.48 -13.53 23.76
CA THR A 31 -0.87 -12.20 23.61
C THR A 31 -1.60 -11.16 24.44
N VAL A 32 -2.93 -11.10 24.35
CA VAL A 32 -3.76 -10.18 25.16
C VAL A 32 -3.53 -10.40 26.65
N GLU A 33 -3.59 -11.65 27.09
CA GLU A 33 -3.44 -12.01 28.50
C GLU A 33 -2.06 -11.66 29.05
N LEU A 34 -0.99 -11.92 28.30
CA LEU A 34 0.37 -11.57 28.70
C LEU A 34 0.56 -10.07 28.82
N HIS A 35 0.02 -9.28 27.88
CA HIS A 35 0.05 -7.82 27.96
C HIS A 35 -0.76 -7.31 29.16
N ARG A 36 -1.95 -7.83 29.40
CA ARG A 36 -2.79 -7.48 30.55
C ARG A 36 -2.03 -7.69 31.87
N GLN A 37 -1.40 -8.85 32.03
CA GLN A 37 -0.60 -9.15 33.21
C GLN A 37 0.63 -8.24 33.34
N ALA A 38 1.32 -7.94 32.22
CA ALA A 38 2.49 -7.06 32.23
C ALA A 38 2.13 -5.63 32.61
N PHE A 39 1.02 -5.10 32.09
CA PHE A 39 0.52 -3.77 32.45
C PHE A 39 0.09 -3.73 33.92
N CYS A 40 -0.65 -4.75 34.39
CA CYS A 40 -1.08 -4.85 35.78
C CYS A 40 0.10 -4.88 36.77
N ARG A 41 1.17 -5.63 36.46
CA ARG A 41 2.39 -5.65 37.30
C ARG A 41 3.07 -4.29 37.44
N LEU A 42 2.85 -3.38 36.50
CA LEU A 42 3.37 -2.01 36.52
C LEU A 42 2.35 -0.99 37.05
N GLY A 43 1.16 -1.43 37.52
CA GLY A 43 0.08 -0.55 37.94
C GLY A 43 -0.56 0.26 36.79
N LEU A 44 -0.45 -0.24 35.55
CA LEU A 44 -0.90 0.44 34.33
C LEU A 44 -2.29 -0.04 33.85
N ASP A 45 -3.14 -0.54 34.75
CA ASP A 45 -4.46 -1.07 34.41
C ASP A 45 -5.34 -0.06 33.66
N ALA A 46 -5.31 1.21 34.09
CA ALA A 46 -6.04 2.29 33.41
C ALA A 46 -5.53 2.53 31.98
N ALA A 47 -4.25 2.29 31.69
CA ALA A 47 -3.70 2.36 30.34
C ALA A 47 -4.12 1.15 29.51
N PHE A 48 -4.07 -0.05 30.08
CA PHE A 48 -4.52 -1.26 29.39
C PHE A 48 -6.02 -1.22 29.05
N ALA A 49 -6.86 -0.60 29.89
CA ALA A 49 -8.28 -0.36 29.59
C ALA A 49 -8.51 0.50 28.32
N ARG A 50 -7.49 1.23 27.84
CA ARG A 50 -7.50 1.97 26.56
C ARG A 50 -6.87 1.19 25.41
N ALA A 51 -6.43 -0.05 25.62
CA ALA A 51 -6.06 -0.94 24.52
C ALA A 51 -7.34 -1.38 23.81
N VAL A 52 -7.36 -1.27 22.48
CA VAL A 52 -8.56 -1.46 21.65
C VAL A 52 -8.30 -2.38 20.45
N GLY A 53 -7.03 -2.69 20.15
CA GLY A 53 -6.68 -3.51 18.99
C GLY A 53 -5.59 -4.53 19.31
N VAL A 54 -5.63 -5.64 18.58
CA VAL A 54 -4.58 -6.66 18.55
C VAL A 54 -4.16 -6.87 17.10
N VAL A 55 -2.86 -6.71 16.82
CA VAL A 55 -2.31 -7.04 15.50
C VAL A 55 -2.26 -8.55 15.34
N VAL A 56 -2.83 -9.05 14.25
CA VAL A 56 -2.85 -10.47 13.86
C VAL A 56 -2.68 -10.61 12.35
N GLN A 57 -2.32 -11.80 11.87
CA GLN A 57 -2.24 -12.13 10.46
C GLN A 57 -3.53 -12.85 10.02
N PRO A 58 -4.44 -12.18 9.27
CA PRO A 58 -5.72 -12.76 8.84
C PRO A 58 -5.62 -13.69 7.62
N GLY A 59 -4.45 -13.84 7.02
CA GLY A 59 -4.32 -14.55 5.75
C GLY A 59 -4.17 -13.63 4.54
N VAL A 60 -3.66 -12.41 4.73
CA VAL A 60 -3.42 -11.43 3.65
C VAL A 60 -1.95 -11.08 3.56
N GLU A 61 -1.45 -11.00 2.33
CA GLU A 61 -0.07 -10.62 2.05
C GLU A 61 0.06 -10.23 0.57
N PHE A 62 1.15 -9.58 0.21
CA PHE A 62 1.55 -9.37 -1.16
C PHE A 62 3.07 -9.58 -1.32
N GLY A 63 3.46 -10.13 -2.47
CA GLY A 63 4.85 -10.32 -2.89
C GLY A 63 5.27 -9.26 -3.90
N ASN A 64 6.25 -9.57 -4.74
CA ASN A 64 6.67 -8.65 -5.81
C ASN A 64 5.64 -8.59 -6.96
N ALA A 65 4.99 -9.71 -7.28
CA ALA A 65 4.05 -9.84 -8.40
C ALA A 65 2.71 -10.50 -8.02
N ASP A 66 2.56 -10.94 -6.76
CA ASP A 66 1.48 -11.81 -6.31
C ASP A 66 0.75 -11.19 -5.12
N ILE A 67 -0.55 -11.48 -5.01
CA ILE A 67 -1.41 -11.01 -3.92
C ILE A 67 -2.11 -12.23 -3.33
N ILE A 68 -2.01 -12.42 -2.01
CA ILE A 68 -2.84 -13.38 -1.29
C ILE A 68 -4.08 -12.64 -0.80
N ALA A 69 -5.20 -12.89 -1.46
CA ALA A 69 -6.48 -12.32 -1.08
C ALA A 69 -6.99 -12.92 0.23
N TYR A 70 -7.70 -12.12 1.03
CA TYR A 70 -8.38 -12.59 2.23
C TYR A 70 -9.41 -13.68 1.88
N ALA A 71 -9.33 -14.80 2.62
CA ALA A 71 -10.20 -15.95 2.49
C ALA A 71 -10.90 -16.20 3.85
N PRO A 72 -12.16 -15.77 4.05
CA PRO A 72 -12.86 -15.84 5.33
C PRO A 72 -12.84 -17.23 5.98
N GLU A 73 -12.97 -18.28 5.16
CA GLU A 73 -12.98 -19.67 5.61
C GLU A 73 -11.68 -20.05 6.35
N ARG A 74 -10.53 -19.47 5.98
CA ARG A 74 -9.23 -19.70 6.63
C ARG A 74 -9.12 -19.00 7.97
N ALA A 75 -9.82 -17.88 8.16
CA ALA A 75 -9.76 -17.06 9.37
C ALA A 75 -10.88 -17.36 10.39
N THR A 76 -11.86 -18.21 10.05
CA THR A 76 -13.02 -18.55 10.91
C THR A 76 -12.68 -18.75 12.38
N LYS A 77 -11.64 -19.56 12.68
CA LYS A 77 -11.26 -19.85 14.08
C LYS A 77 -10.65 -18.64 14.79
N LEU A 78 -9.87 -17.83 14.07
CA LEU A 78 -9.26 -16.61 14.61
C LEU A 78 -10.35 -15.56 14.91
N VAL A 79 -11.28 -15.39 13.98
CA VAL A 79 -12.45 -14.51 14.14
C VAL A 79 -13.28 -14.92 15.36
N ALA A 80 -13.57 -16.21 15.52
CA ALA A 80 -14.32 -16.71 16.69
C ALA A 80 -13.63 -16.43 18.04
N ALA A 81 -12.29 -16.36 18.09
CA ALA A 81 -11.60 -16.00 19.33
C ALA A 81 -11.84 -14.54 19.74
N LEU A 82 -12.14 -13.65 18.80
CA LEU A 82 -12.45 -12.25 19.10
C LEU A 82 -13.73 -12.11 19.94
N GLU A 83 -14.69 -13.03 19.81
CA GLU A 83 -15.93 -13.04 20.61
C GLU A 83 -15.66 -13.10 22.12
N SER A 84 -14.54 -13.72 22.52
CA SER A 84 -14.11 -13.79 23.91
C SER A 84 -13.39 -12.53 24.41
N GLN A 85 -13.11 -11.56 23.52
CA GLN A 85 -12.33 -10.36 23.78
C GLN A 85 -13.11 -9.09 23.38
N PRO A 86 -14.25 -8.77 24.02
CA PRO A 86 -15.14 -7.68 23.61
C PRO A 86 -14.51 -6.27 23.71
N GLN A 87 -13.36 -6.14 24.37
CA GLN A 87 -12.60 -4.89 24.44
C GLN A 87 -11.86 -4.59 23.12
N PHE A 88 -11.58 -5.61 22.30
CA PHE A 88 -10.64 -5.52 21.19
C PHE A 88 -11.32 -5.70 19.83
N VAL A 89 -10.74 -5.06 18.82
CA VAL A 89 -10.87 -5.43 17.40
C VAL A 89 -9.52 -5.97 16.91
N PHE A 90 -9.51 -6.61 15.74
CA PHE A 90 -8.24 -6.92 15.09
C PHE A 90 -7.74 -5.75 14.23
N GLU A 91 -6.43 -5.53 14.26
CA GLU A 91 -5.70 -4.69 13.32
C GLU A 91 -4.98 -5.61 12.32
N ALA A 92 -5.24 -5.40 11.03
CA ALA A 92 -4.60 -6.13 9.94
C ALA A 92 -3.60 -5.24 9.21
N HIS A 93 -2.38 -5.75 9.05
CA HIS A 93 -1.33 -5.12 8.25
C HIS A 93 -1.25 -5.77 6.87
N SER A 94 -0.44 -5.19 5.96
CA SER A 94 -0.28 -5.67 4.58
C SER A 94 -1.61 -5.88 3.83
N THR A 95 -2.62 -5.06 4.13
CA THR A 95 -3.95 -5.18 3.48
C THR A 95 -3.97 -4.56 2.08
N ASP A 96 -2.83 -4.06 1.61
CA ASP A 96 -2.63 -3.49 0.28
C ASP A 96 -3.05 -4.46 -0.83
N TYR A 97 -3.54 -3.88 -1.93
CA TYR A 97 -3.94 -4.54 -3.18
C TYR A 97 -5.10 -5.55 -3.08
N GLN A 98 -5.74 -5.67 -1.92
CA GLN A 98 -6.89 -6.55 -1.73
C GLN A 98 -8.09 -6.09 -2.60
N PRO A 99 -8.86 -7.03 -3.17
CA PRO A 99 -10.15 -6.73 -3.77
C PRO A 99 -11.10 -6.02 -2.78
N ALA A 100 -12.01 -5.20 -3.30
CA ALA A 100 -12.90 -4.40 -2.44
C ALA A 100 -13.78 -5.30 -1.53
N GLU A 101 -14.25 -6.42 -2.07
CA GLU A 101 -15.02 -7.44 -1.36
C GLU A 101 -14.20 -8.14 -0.26
N ALA A 102 -12.89 -8.31 -0.46
CA ALA A 102 -11.99 -8.89 0.52
C ALA A 102 -11.75 -7.91 1.67
N LEU A 103 -11.56 -6.61 1.38
CA LEU A 103 -11.48 -5.56 2.40
C LEU A 103 -12.79 -5.45 3.21
N ALA A 104 -13.94 -5.50 2.54
CA ALA A 104 -15.24 -5.48 3.23
C ALA A 104 -15.44 -6.73 4.10
N ALA A 105 -15.01 -7.90 3.62
CA ALA A 105 -15.02 -9.14 4.40
C ALA A 105 -14.12 -9.06 5.63
N LEU A 106 -12.92 -8.48 5.53
CA LEU A 106 -12.04 -8.24 6.67
C LEU A 106 -12.74 -7.40 7.75
N VAL A 107 -13.36 -6.28 7.37
CA VAL A 107 -14.07 -5.41 8.32
C VAL A 107 -15.22 -6.15 9.00
N ARG A 108 -16.05 -6.85 8.22
CA ARG A 108 -17.17 -7.64 8.74
C ARG A 108 -16.72 -8.69 9.75
N ASP A 109 -15.56 -9.31 9.50
CA ASP A 109 -15.03 -10.40 10.32
C ASP A 109 -14.21 -9.89 11.53
N GLY A 110 -14.24 -8.59 11.83
CA GLY A 110 -13.65 -8.00 13.04
C GLY A 110 -12.24 -7.44 12.87
N PHE A 111 -11.67 -7.51 11.66
CA PHE A 111 -10.45 -6.78 11.29
C PHE A 111 -10.79 -5.31 10.97
N ALA A 112 -11.23 -4.59 11.99
CA ALA A 112 -11.82 -3.26 11.84
C ALA A 112 -10.78 -2.15 11.58
N ILE A 113 -9.49 -2.42 11.82
CA ILE A 113 -8.41 -1.49 11.50
C ILE A 113 -7.57 -2.10 10.38
N LEU A 114 -7.65 -1.50 9.20
CA LEU A 114 -6.93 -1.95 8.00
C LEU A 114 -5.79 -0.99 7.69
N LYS A 115 -4.54 -1.46 7.73
CA LYS A 115 -3.38 -0.64 7.34
C LYS A 115 -3.06 -0.79 5.85
N VAL A 116 -2.90 0.36 5.21
CA VAL A 116 -2.47 0.50 3.82
C VAL A 116 -1.28 1.46 3.76
N GLY A 117 -0.33 1.19 2.87
CA GLY A 117 0.84 2.05 2.69
C GLY A 117 1.40 1.93 1.27
N PRO A 118 2.10 0.83 0.93
CA PRO A 118 2.64 0.58 -0.40
C PRO A 118 1.67 0.83 -1.54
N TRP A 119 0.39 0.47 -1.42
CA TRP A 119 -0.58 0.69 -2.49
C TRP A 119 -0.81 2.17 -2.80
N LEU A 120 -0.75 3.04 -1.78
CA LEU A 120 -0.91 4.49 -1.96
C LEU A 120 0.24 5.06 -2.81
N THR A 121 1.48 4.71 -2.46
CA THR A 121 2.67 5.18 -3.18
C THR A 121 2.89 4.46 -4.51
N PHE A 122 2.43 3.22 -4.65
CA PHE A 122 2.38 2.50 -5.91
C PHE A 122 1.43 3.20 -6.89
N ALA A 123 0.21 3.58 -6.46
CA ALA A 123 -0.73 4.32 -7.29
C ALA A 123 -0.20 5.72 -7.67
N LEU A 124 0.51 6.39 -6.76
CA LEU A 124 1.22 7.63 -7.06
C LEU A 124 2.29 7.43 -8.15
N ARG A 125 3.10 6.37 -8.03
CA ARG A 125 4.14 6.02 -9.02
C ARG A 125 3.54 5.72 -10.40
N GLU A 126 2.46 4.93 -10.46
CA GLU A 126 1.74 4.67 -11.73
C GLU A 126 1.29 5.98 -12.37
N ALA A 127 0.71 6.88 -11.58
CA ALA A 127 0.24 8.17 -12.07
C ALA A 127 1.38 9.04 -12.59
N LEU A 128 2.49 9.12 -11.84
CA LEU A 128 3.69 9.85 -12.25
C LEU A 128 4.31 9.29 -13.53
N TYR A 129 4.36 7.97 -13.70
CA TYR A 129 4.90 7.36 -14.92
C TYR A 129 3.96 7.56 -16.12
N GLY A 130 2.64 7.47 -15.91
CA GLY A 130 1.66 7.83 -16.94
C GLY A 130 1.80 9.29 -17.37
N LEU A 131 1.93 10.21 -16.42
CA LEU A 131 2.18 11.62 -16.69
C LEU A 131 3.50 11.86 -17.43
N SER A 132 4.55 11.09 -17.14
CA SER A 132 5.82 11.14 -17.89
C SER A 132 5.60 10.86 -19.38
N HIS A 133 4.84 9.81 -19.73
CA HIS A 133 4.51 9.52 -21.13
C HIS A 133 3.61 10.59 -21.76
N ILE A 134 2.67 11.14 -21.00
CA ILE A 134 1.82 12.24 -21.45
C ILE A 134 2.67 13.49 -21.77
N ALA A 135 3.66 13.80 -20.94
CA ALA A 135 4.56 14.92 -21.15
C ALA A 135 5.41 14.76 -22.43
N ASP A 136 5.80 13.53 -22.76
CA ASP A 136 6.55 13.25 -24.00
C ASP A 136 5.72 13.56 -25.25
N ALA A 137 4.40 13.36 -25.19
CA ALA A 137 3.48 13.69 -26.28
C ALA A 137 3.12 15.18 -26.33
N LEU A 138 2.91 15.83 -25.17
CA LEU A 138 2.36 17.19 -25.08
C LEU A 138 3.41 18.30 -25.02
N ALA A 139 4.62 17.97 -24.59
CA ALA A 139 5.74 18.88 -24.43
C ALA A 139 7.04 18.15 -24.78
N PRO A 140 7.24 17.73 -26.05
CA PRO A 140 8.41 16.96 -26.46
C PRO A 140 9.69 17.78 -26.23
N ASP A 141 10.61 17.22 -25.46
CA ASP A 141 11.92 17.78 -25.19
C ASP A 141 12.96 16.65 -25.21
N PRO A 142 13.79 16.53 -26.26
CA PRO A 142 14.81 15.49 -26.35
C PRO A 142 15.88 15.54 -25.25
N SER A 143 16.00 16.68 -24.55
CA SER A 143 16.97 16.85 -23.45
C SER A 143 16.40 16.47 -22.09
N ARG A 144 15.07 16.31 -21.97
CA ARG A 144 14.41 15.95 -20.72
C ARG A 144 14.61 14.45 -20.43
N GLU A 145 15.28 14.15 -19.32
CA GLU A 145 15.32 12.79 -18.77
C GLU A 145 13.90 12.36 -18.37
N SER A 146 13.45 11.18 -18.80
CA SER A 146 12.16 10.65 -18.36
C SER A 146 12.19 10.34 -16.87
N LEU A 147 11.05 10.45 -16.19
CA LEU A 147 11.01 10.19 -14.75
C LEU A 147 11.43 8.75 -14.42
N LEU A 148 11.10 7.79 -15.28
CA LEU A 148 11.52 6.40 -15.12
C LEU A 148 13.05 6.27 -15.17
N ALA A 149 13.72 6.91 -16.15
CA ALA A 149 15.17 6.89 -16.27
C ALA A 149 15.87 7.57 -15.08
N ALA A 150 15.36 8.72 -14.64
CA ALA A 150 15.86 9.41 -13.46
C ALA A 150 15.76 8.52 -12.20
N MET A 151 14.60 7.91 -11.97
CA MET A 151 14.40 7.03 -10.82
C MET A 151 15.27 5.77 -10.88
N GLU A 152 15.49 5.20 -12.07
CA GLU A 152 16.42 4.07 -12.25
C GLU A 152 17.84 4.44 -11.82
N ARG A 153 18.36 5.57 -12.32
CA ARG A 153 19.68 6.09 -11.95
C ARG A 153 19.79 6.32 -10.45
N ILE A 154 18.78 6.94 -9.82
CA ILE A 154 18.73 7.22 -8.38
C ILE A 154 18.74 5.92 -7.56
N MET A 155 17.90 4.94 -7.95
CA MET A 155 17.80 3.67 -7.23
C MET A 155 19.07 2.82 -7.38
N LEU A 156 19.74 2.86 -8.53
CA LEU A 156 21.03 2.19 -8.73
C LEU A 156 22.16 2.84 -7.91
N ALA A 157 22.14 4.16 -7.75
CA ALA A 157 23.15 4.89 -6.99
C ALA A 157 23.07 4.59 -5.47
N SER A 158 21.90 4.24 -4.95
CA SER A 158 21.71 3.93 -3.52
C SER A 158 20.87 2.65 -3.33
N PRO A 159 21.43 1.45 -3.57
CA PRO A 159 20.64 0.22 -3.65
C PRO A 159 20.10 -0.29 -2.30
N GLY A 160 20.51 0.31 -1.18
CA GLY A 160 20.24 -0.18 0.17
C GLY A 160 18.76 -0.39 0.51
N ASN A 161 17.85 0.40 -0.08
CA ASN A 161 16.41 0.27 0.21
C ASN A 161 15.69 -0.81 -0.60
N TRP A 162 16.32 -1.37 -1.64
CA TRP A 162 15.69 -2.37 -2.52
C TRP A 162 16.47 -3.67 -2.71
N GLN A 163 17.81 -3.67 -2.62
CA GLN A 163 18.66 -4.79 -3.04
C GLN A 163 18.31 -6.13 -2.38
N LYS A 164 17.93 -6.11 -1.10
CA LYS A 164 17.55 -7.34 -0.37
C LYS A 164 16.18 -7.89 -0.80
N TYR A 165 15.31 -7.04 -1.37
CA TYR A 165 13.93 -7.38 -1.69
C TYR A 165 13.75 -7.87 -3.14
N TYR A 166 14.69 -7.53 -4.02
CA TYR A 166 14.63 -7.85 -5.44
C TYR A 166 15.75 -8.82 -5.82
N PRO A 167 15.54 -10.14 -5.71
CA PRO A 167 16.49 -11.13 -6.17
C PRO A 167 16.47 -11.24 -7.71
N GLY A 168 17.38 -12.05 -8.25
CA GLY A 168 17.45 -12.37 -9.67
C GLY A 168 18.53 -11.59 -10.42
N THR A 169 18.45 -11.67 -11.74
CA THR A 169 19.34 -11.02 -12.71
C THR A 169 19.15 -9.50 -12.72
N PRO A 170 20.11 -8.73 -13.26
CA PRO A 170 19.98 -7.27 -13.37
C PRO A 170 18.71 -6.80 -14.10
N ASP A 171 18.26 -7.52 -15.13
CA ASP A 171 17.04 -7.20 -15.87
C ASP A 171 15.77 -7.48 -15.05
N GLU A 172 15.73 -8.59 -14.31
CA GLU A 172 14.63 -8.89 -13.39
C GLU A 172 14.57 -7.87 -12.25
N GLN A 173 15.72 -7.46 -11.72
CA GLN A 173 15.81 -6.42 -10.70
C GLN A 173 15.36 -5.06 -11.24
N ARG A 174 15.71 -4.72 -12.49
CA ARG A 174 15.22 -3.49 -13.15
C ARG A 174 13.70 -3.48 -13.18
N LEU A 175 13.07 -4.57 -13.62
CA LEU A 175 11.61 -4.66 -13.63
C LEU A 175 11.03 -4.47 -12.21
N GLN A 176 11.59 -5.14 -11.22
CA GLN A 176 11.10 -5.05 -9.84
C GLN A 176 11.28 -3.67 -9.21
N ARG A 177 12.36 -2.93 -9.53
CA ARG A 177 12.56 -1.54 -9.06
C ARG A 177 11.40 -0.62 -9.42
N HIS A 178 10.82 -0.82 -10.59
CA HIS A 178 9.78 0.05 -11.13
C HIS A 178 8.36 -0.49 -10.95
N PHE A 179 8.16 -1.81 -10.87
CA PHE A 179 6.82 -2.40 -11.01
C PHE A 179 6.43 -3.35 -9.87
N SER A 180 7.34 -3.69 -8.95
CA SER A 180 7.00 -4.57 -7.83
C SER A 180 5.94 -3.96 -6.90
N PHE A 181 5.01 -4.78 -6.42
CA PHE A 181 4.03 -4.42 -5.38
C PHE A 181 4.69 -4.13 -4.01
N SER A 182 5.92 -4.59 -3.79
CA SER A 182 6.73 -4.22 -2.62
C SER A 182 7.04 -2.71 -2.58
N ASP A 183 6.93 -2.01 -3.71
CA ASP A 183 7.01 -0.55 -3.86
C ASP A 183 8.22 0.10 -3.18
N ARG A 184 9.40 -0.52 -3.27
CA ARG A 184 10.62 -0.02 -2.60
C ARG A 184 11.09 1.33 -3.16
N ILE A 185 10.60 1.72 -4.33
CA ILE A 185 10.82 3.06 -4.91
C ILE A 185 10.30 4.19 -3.99
N ARG A 186 9.32 3.92 -3.10
CA ARG A 186 8.78 4.93 -2.18
C ARG A 186 9.80 5.61 -1.28
N TYR A 187 10.90 4.91 -0.96
CA TYR A 187 11.98 5.44 -0.12
C TYR A 187 12.87 6.46 -0.84
N TYR A 188 12.72 6.61 -2.17
CA TYR A 188 13.54 7.51 -2.97
C TYR A 188 12.84 8.82 -3.32
N TRP A 189 11.50 8.90 -3.25
CA TRP A 189 10.75 10.13 -3.51
C TRP A 189 11.18 11.34 -2.67
N PRO A 190 11.60 11.20 -1.40
CA PRO A 190 12.09 12.33 -0.62
C PRO A 190 13.50 12.80 -1.00
N SER A 191 14.22 12.10 -1.88
CA SER A 191 15.57 12.50 -2.28
C SER A 191 15.55 13.75 -3.17
N PRO A 192 16.53 14.66 -3.07
CA PRO A 192 16.58 15.87 -3.89
C PRO A 192 16.51 15.60 -5.39
N ASP A 193 17.21 14.57 -5.88
CA ASP A 193 17.21 14.20 -7.29
C ASP A 193 15.82 13.73 -7.77
N ALA A 194 15.09 12.97 -6.95
CA ALA A 194 13.75 12.49 -7.30
C ALA A 194 12.72 13.62 -7.27
N GLN A 195 12.84 14.53 -6.30
CA GLN A 195 12.02 15.74 -6.22
C GLN A 195 12.24 16.61 -7.45
N HIS A 196 13.51 16.87 -7.82
CA HIS A 196 13.85 17.65 -9.01
C HIS A 196 13.30 17.03 -10.30
N ALA A 197 13.43 15.72 -10.49
CA ALA A 197 12.89 15.03 -11.67
C ALA A 197 11.36 15.10 -11.73
N THR A 198 10.69 15.00 -10.57
CA THR A 198 9.23 15.10 -10.47
C THR A 198 8.76 16.53 -10.73
N GLU A 199 9.43 17.53 -10.16
CA GLU A 199 9.16 18.95 -10.41
C GLU A 199 9.34 19.31 -11.89
N ALA A 200 10.41 18.83 -12.53
CA ALA A 200 10.65 19.05 -13.96
C ALA A 200 9.53 18.44 -14.83
N LEU A 201 9.04 17.24 -14.48
CA LEU A 201 7.89 16.63 -15.15
C LEU A 201 6.62 17.50 -14.98
N LEU A 202 6.31 17.89 -13.75
CA LEU A 202 5.11 18.69 -13.47
C LEU A 202 5.19 20.07 -14.14
N ALA A 203 6.36 20.70 -14.15
CA ALA A 203 6.58 21.97 -14.83
C ALA A 203 6.41 21.87 -16.36
N ALA A 204 6.81 20.75 -16.97
CA ALA A 204 6.61 20.53 -18.40
C ALA A 204 5.14 20.41 -18.80
N LEU A 205 4.29 19.92 -17.89
CA LEU A 205 2.84 19.86 -18.08
C LEU A 205 2.18 21.19 -17.68
N GLY A 206 2.69 21.88 -16.66
CA GLY A 206 2.12 23.12 -16.11
C GLY A 206 0.66 22.94 -15.66
N ASP A 207 -0.12 24.02 -15.71
CA ASP A 207 -1.54 24.04 -15.34
C ASP A 207 -2.49 23.62 -16.49
N ARG A 208 -1.94 23.05 -17.56
CA ARG A 208 -2.75 22.71 -18.74
C ARG A 208 -3.72 21.57 -18.43
N GLU A 209 -4.90 21.64 -19.02
CA GLU A 209 -5.78 20.48 -19.09
C GLU A 209 -5.20 19.45 -20.08
N ILE A 210 -5.06 18.21 -19.60
CA ILE A 210 -4.55 17.07 -20.35
C ILE A 210 -5.70 16.50 -21.20
N PRO A 211 -5.53 16.37 -22.53
CA PRO A 211 -6.54 15.77 -23.39
C PRO A 211 -6.97 14.38 -22.91
N ARG A 212 -8.28 14.17 -22.78
CA ARG A 212 -8.88 12.92 -22.31
C ARG A 212 -8.34 11.65 -23.01
N PRO A 213 -8.09 11.60 -24.33
CA PRO A 213 -7.51 10.40 -24.96
C PRO A 213 -6.15 9.98 -24.38
N LEU A 214 -5.33 10.95 -23.94
CA LEU A 214 -4.05 10.67 -23.30
C LEU A 214 -4.24 10.12 -21.87
N ILE A 215 -5.24 10.64 -21.14
CA ILE A 215 -5.63 10.10 -19.83
C ILE A 215 -6.15 8.68 -20.01
N SER A 216 -7.04 8.43 -20.96
CA SER A 216 -7.54 7.07 -21.27
C SER A 216 -6.41 6.10 -21.62
N GLN A 217 -5.37 6.56 -22.31
CA GLN A 217 -4.24 5.73 -22.74
C GLN A 217 -3.27 5.39 -21.61
N TYR A 218 -2.92 6.36 -20.76
CA TYR A 218 -1.83 6.22 -19.78
C TYR A 218 -2.30 6.19 -18.32
N LEU A 219 -3.51 6.65 -18.04
CA LEU A 219 -4.15 6.72 -16.73
C LEU A 219 -5.61 6.24 -16.81
N GLY A 220 -5.83 5.14 -17.54
CA GLY A 220 -7.17 4.67 -17.91
C GLY A 220 -8.11 4.42 -16.73
N HIS A 221 -7.57 4.13 -15.53
CA HIS A 221 -8.32 4.00 -14.29
C HIS A 221 -9.01 5.30 -13.82
N LEU A 222 -8.66 6.46 -14.40
CA LEU A 222 -9.28 7.75 -14.12
C LEU A 222 -10.21 8.25 -15.24
N ASP A 223 -10.22 7.62 -16.42
CA ASP A 223 -10.95 8.16 -17.58
C ASP A 223 -12.44 8.36 -17.33
N ALA A 224 -13.09 7.39 -16.67
CA ALA A 224 -14.52 7.48 -16.37
C ALA A 224 -14.87 8.67 -15.47
N GLU A 225 -14.01 8.96 -14.49
CA GLU A 225 -14.18 10.03 -13.52
C GLU A 225 -13.90 11.41 -14.15
N VAL A 226 -12.87 11.50 -15.00
CA VAL A 226 -12.58 12.70 -15.81
C VAL A 226 -13.70 12.96 -16.82
N GLY A 227 -14.15 11.93 -17.53
CA GLY A 227 -15.23 12.02 -18.51
C GLY A 227 -16.57 12.44 -17.91
N ALA A 228 -16.78 12.14 -16.62
CA ALA A 228 -17.93 12.60 -15.86
C ALA A 228 -17.74 13.98 -15.18
N GLY A 229 -16.60 14.64 -15.39
CA GLY A 229 -16.30 15.95 -14.82
C GLY A 229 -16.06 15.96 -13.31
N ARG A 230 -15.77 14.81 -12.69
CA ARG A 230 -15.49 14.69 -11.25
C ARG A 230 -14.03 14.97 -10.90
N ILE A 231 -13.14 14.86 -11.88
CA ILE A 231 -11.71 15.17 -11.76
C ILE A 231 -11.37 16.20 -12.83
N THR A 232 -10.76 17.31 -12.41
CA THR A 232 -10.16 18.26 -13.35
C THR A 232 -8.94 17.59 -14.00
N PRO A 233 -8.79 17.61 -15.34
CA PRO A 233 -7.74 16.86 -16.03
C PRO A 233 -6.36 17.55 -15.97
N THR A 234 -5.93 18.08 -14.83
CA THR A 234 -4.57 18.63 -14.65
C THR A 234 -3.65 17.59 -14.01
N ALA A 235 -2.34 17.73 -14.19
CA ALA A 235 -1.35 16.78 -13.66
C ALA A 235 -1.51 16.58 -12.14
N HIS A 236 -1.63 17.67 -11.37
CA HIS A 236 -1.80 17.62 -9.92
C HIS A 236 -3.07 16.86 -9.50
N GLU A 237 -4.21 17.17 -10.11
CA GLU A 237 -5.49 16.55 -9.76
C GLU A 237 -5.54 15.06 -10.12
N LEU A 238 -4.87 14.66 -11.21
CA LEU A 238 -4.75 13.24 -11.59
C LEU A 238 -3.87 12.44 -10.60
N LEU A 239 -2.83 13.06 -10.02
CA LEU A 239 -2.04 12.43 -8.96
C LEU A 239 -2.88 12.20 -7.70
N ILE A 240 -3.58 13.25 -7.24
CA ILE A 240 -4.46 13.17 -6.08
C ILE A 240 -5.57 12.13 -6.29
N ALA A 241 -6.19 12.13 -7.46
CA ALA A 241 -7.24 11.18 -7.79
C ALA A 241 -6.75 9.72 -7.82
N SER A 242 -5.51 9.49 -8.30
CA SER A 242 -4.92 8.14 -8.33
C SER A 242 -4.75 7.56 -6.93
N VAL A 243 -4.29 8.37 -5.96
CA VAL A 243 -4.19 7.96 -4.55
C VAL A 243 -5.57 7.85 -3.91
N THR A 244 -6.46 8.81 -4.18
CA THR A 244 -7.83 8.84 -3.63
C THR A 244 -8.63 7.60 -4.03
N ARG A 245 -8.45 7.09 -5.25
CA ARG A 245 -9.08 5.84 -5.71
C ARG A 245 -8.75 4.65 -4.80
N VAL A 246 -7.51 4.55 -4.32
CA VAL A 246 -7.11 3.51 -3.37
C VAL A 246 -7.81 3.75 -2.03
N LEU A 247 -7.77 4.97 -1.50
CA LEU A 247 -8.44 5.34 -0.25
C LEU A 247 -9.95 5.08 -0.30
N ASP A 248 -10.61 5.35 -1.43
CA ASP A 248 -12.04 5.10 -1.61
C ASP A 248 -12.38 3.61 -1.57
N THR A 249 -11.44 2.73 -1.93
CA THR A 249 -11.62 1.28 -1.80
C THR A 249 -11.70 0.87 -0.32
N TYR A 250 -10.80 1.40 0.52
CA TYR A 250 -10.87 1.19 1.98
C TYR A 250 -12.08 1.87 2.61
N ARG A 251 -12.42 3.07 2.14
CA ARG A 251 -13.59 3.80 2.60
C ARG A 251 -14.87 2.99 2.36
N ARG A 252 -15.06 2.43 1.16
CA ARG A 252 -16.21 1.59 0.85
C ARG A 252 -16.29 0.34 1.72
N ALA A 253 -15.15 -0.23 2.10
CA ALA A 253 -15.10 -1.40 2.99
C ALA A 253 -15.43 -1.08 4.46
N THR A 254 -15.23 0.18 4.89
CA THR A 254 -15.33 0.61 6.29
C THR A 254 -16.59 1.44 6.59
N ILE A 255 -17.34 1.85 5.57
CA ILE A 255 -18.66 2.48 5.77
C ILE A 255 -19.67 1.37 6.14
N PRO A 256 -20.44 1.54 7.24
CA PRO A 256 -21.50 0.60 7.65
C PRO A 256 -22.61 0.41 6.62
#